data_AF-A0AAW2VPI4-F1
#
_entry.id   AF-A0AAW2VPI4-F1
#
_cell.length_a   1.000
_cell.length_b   1.000
_cell.length_c   1.000
_cell.angle_alpha   90.00
_cell.angle_beta   90.00
_cell.angle_gamma   90.00
#
_symmetry.space_group_name_H-M   'P 1'
#
loop_
_entity.id
_entity.type
_entity.pdbx_description
1 polymer ?
#
loop_
_entity_poly.entity_id
_entity_poly.type
_entity_poly.pdbx_seq_one_letter_code
_entity_poly.pdbx_strand_id
1 'polypeptide(L)'
;MADFLWHNKDVRKIHWLAWDKVCASKEEGGLDLRKMCAFNQAMLANQLWRMITNLDSLISRIWKQQYFPITDLHLTRARVGCSFNWRSILAMCDLIAIGSQWQIGSSRHVKI
;
A
#
# COMPACT_ATOMS: atom_id res chain seq x y z
N MET A 1 -1.58 -7.85 -18.68
CA MET A 1 -0.42 -8.73 -18.95
C MET A 1 -0.56 -9.89 -18.00
N ALA A 2 -0.66 -11.12 -18.50
CA ALA A 2 -0.91 -12.28 -17.64
C ALA A 2 0.40 -12.70 -16.97
N ASP A 3 0.49 -12.53 -15.64
CA ASP A 3 1.60 -13.06 -14.86
C ASP A 3 1.38 -14.56 -14.67
N PHE A 4 2.39 -15.38 -14.93
CA PHE A 4 2.32 -16.84 -14.78
C PHE A 4 3.16 -17.30 -13.58
N LEU A 5 2.71 -18.37 -12.94
CA LEU A 5 3.47 -19.03 -11.88
C LEU A 5 4.81 -19.53 -12.46
N TRP A 6 5.91 -19.18 -11.79
CA TRP A 6 7.29 -19.48 -12.21
C TRP A 6 7.79 -18.80 -13.48
N HIS A 7 7.12 -17.73 -13.92
CA HIS A 7 7.66 -16.85 -14.95
C HIS A 7 8.90 -16.11 -14.44
N ASN A 8 9.97 -16.14 -15.22
CA ASN A 8 11.14 -15.29 -15.06
C ASN A 8 11.38 -14.58 -16.40
N LYS A 9 11.73 -13.29 -16.36
CA LYS A 9 11.94 -12.46 -17.55
C LYS A 9 13.16 -12.90 -18.38
N ASP A 10 14.15 -13.51 -17.74
CA ASP A 10 15.44 -13.83 -18.39
C ASP A 10 15.44 -15.14 -19.17
N VAL A 11 14.46 -16.03 -18.94
CA VAL A 11 14.42 -17.36 -19.56
C VAL A 11 13.01 -17.66 -20.04
N ARG A 12 12.87 -18.00 -21.33
CA ARG A 12 11.62 -18.54 -21.87
C ARG A 12 11.31 -19.88 -21.18
N LYS A 13 10.36 -19.84 -20.23
CA LYS A 13 9.83 -21.01 -19.53
C LYS A 13 8.40 -21.28 -19.97
N ILE A 14 7.97 -22.53 -19.80
CA ILE A 14 6.59 -22.96 -20.05
C ILE A 14 5.65 -22.18 -19.12
N HIS A 15 4.60 -21.61 -19.71
CA HIS A 15 3.54 -20.90 -19.00
C HIS A 15 2.54 -21.91 -18.40
N TRP A 16 2.86 -22.44 -17.21
CA TRP A 16 2.06 -23.51 -16.58
C TRP A 16 0.66 -23.08 -16.16
N LEU A 17 0.57 -22.02 -15.36
CA LEU A 17 -0.68 -21.56 -14.79
C LEU A 17 -0.63 -20.05 -14.56
N ALA A 18 -1.68 -19.35 -14.98
CA ALA A 18 -1.81 -17.92 -14.73
C ALA A 18 -1.95 -17.67 -13.22
N TRP A 19 -1.30 -16.63 -12.69
CA TRP A 19 -1.41 -16.22 -11.30
C TRP A 19 -2.85 -15.92 -10.88
N ASP A 20 -3.69 -15.43 -11.81
CA ASP A 20 -5.11 -15.22 -11.55
C ASP A 20 -5.85 -16.53 -11.21
N LYS A 21 -5.49 -17.66 -11.84
CA LYS A 21 -6.05 -18.97 -11.50
C LYS A 21 -5.50 -19.52 -10.19
N VAL A 22 -4.22 -19.26 -9.91
CA VAL A 22 -3.60 -19.63 -8.63
C VAL A 22 -4.27 -18.91 -7.46
N CYS A 23 -4.59 -17.63 -7.63
CA CYS A 23 -5.23 -16.80 -6.62
C CYS A 23 -6.76 -16.98 -6.53
N ALA A 24 -7.37 -17.79 -7.41
CA ALA A 24 -8.79 -18.11 -7.32
C ALA A 24 -9.08 -18.95 -6.07
N SER A 25 -10.35 -18.99 -5.67
CA SER A 25 -10.77 -19.76 -4.49
C SER A 25 -10.52 -21.26 -4.68
N LYS A 26 -10.44 -22.01 -3.57
CA LYS A 26 -10.33 -23.48 -3.64
C LYS A 26 -11.52 -24.13 -4.34
N GLU A 27 -12.71 -23.55 -4.21
CA GLU A 27 -13.94 -24.02 -4.86
C GLU A 27 -13.88 -23.86 -6.38
N GLU A 28 -13.19 -22.83 -6.88
CA GLU A 28 -12.95 -22.58 -8.30
C GLU A 28 -11.70 -23.30 -8.84
N GLY A 29 -11.08 -24.18 -8.04
CA GLY A 29 -9.89 -24.94 -8.42
C GLY A 29 -8.58 -24.16 -8.30
N GLY A 30 -8.57 -23.03 -7.61
CA GLY A 30 -7.37 -22.26 -7.25
C GLY A 30 -6.77 -22.66 -5.89
N LEU A 31 -5.74 -21.93 -5.46
CA LEU A 31 -5.06 -22.16 -4.17
C LEU A 31 -5.49 -21.18 -3.08
N ASP A 32 -6.43 -20.27 -3.37
CA ASP A 32 -6.92 -19.24 -2.46
C ASP A 32 -5.80 -18.33 -1.92
N LEU A 33 -4.78 -18.10 -2.75
CA LEU A 33 -3.69 -17.19 -2.45
C LEU A 33 -4.09 -15.75 -2.78
N ARG A 34 -3.65 -14.80 -1.96
CA ARG A 34 -3.88 -13.37 -2.23
C ARG A 34 -2.98 -12.90 -3.37
N LYS A 35 -3.54 -12.09 -4.28
CA LYS A 35 -2.75 -11.40 -5.31
C LYS A 35 -1.72 -10.50 -4.62
N MET A 36 -0.43 -10.80 -4.82
CA MET A 36 0.66 -10.14 -4.09
C MET A 36 0.67 -8.62 -4.27
N CYS A 37 0.40 -8.12 -5.48
CA CYS A 37 0.33 -6.68 -5.74
C CYS A 37 -0.75 -5.99 -4.89
N ALA A 38 -1.97 -6.54 -4.89
CA ALA A 38 -3.08 -5.99 -4.11
C ALA A 38 -2.81 -6.09 -2.60
N PHE A 39 -2.25 -7.22 -2.14
CA PHE A 39 -1.89 -7.41 -0.75
C PHE A 39 -0.80 -6.43 -0.28
N ASN A 40 0.22 -6.20 -1.10
CA ASN A 40 1.29 -5.24 -0.79
C ASN A 40 0.76 -3.80 -0.78
N GLN A 41 -0.10 -3.42 -1.74
CA GLN A 41 -0.77 -2.12 -1.75
C GLN A 41 -1.60 -1.92 -0.48
N ALA A 42 -2.38 -2.92 -0.07
CA ALA A 42 -3.14 -2.87 1.18
C ALA A 42 -2.23 -2.72 2.41
N MET A 43 -1.09 -3.41 2.44
CA MET A 43 -0.13 -3.28 3.54
C MET A 43 0.52 -1.90 3.59
N LEU A 44 0.91 -1.34 2.44
CA LEU A 44 1.45 0.03 2.34
C LEU A 44 0.40 1.06 2.75
N ALA A 45 -0.85 0.90 2.32
CA ALA A 45 -1.96 1.77 2.71
C ALA A 45 -2.23 1.67 4.22
N ASN A 46 -2.22 0.47 4.80
CA ASN A 46 -2.34 0.31 6.25
C ASN A 46 -1.21 1.01 7.01
N GLN A 47 0.02 0.93 6.50
CA GLN A 47 1.15 1.62 7.12
C GLN A 47 1.00 3.14 7.04
N LEU A 48 0.57 3.66 5.89
CA LEU A 48 0.28 5.08 5.71
C LEU A 48 -0.86 5.57 6.60
N TRP A 49 -1.95 4.79 6.71
CA TRP A 49 -3.07 5.08 7.59
C TRP A 49 -2.64 5.20 9.06
N ARG A 50 -1.78 4.28 9.53
CA ARG A 50 -1.21 4.35 10.88
C ARG A 50 -0.36 5.60 11.11
N MET A 51 0.34 6.09 10.10
CA MET A 51 1.12 7.33 10.21
C MET A 51 0.21 8.55 10.35
N ILE A 52 -0.95 8.55 9.69
CA ILE A 52 -1.92 9.65 9.73
C ILE A 52 -2.70 9.66 11.05
N THR A 53 -3.21 8.49 11.45
CA THR A 53 -4.08 8.35 12.64
C THR A 53 -3.31 8.35 13.97
N ASN A 54 -2.03 7.98 13.95
CA ASN A 54 -1.20 7.92 15.15
C ASN A 54 0.13 8.65 14.93
N LEU A 55 0.06 9.98 14.96
CA LEU A 55 1.22 10.87 14.79
C LEU A 55 2.24 10.79 15.94
N ASP A 56 1.81 10.35 17.13
CA ASP A 56 2.68 10.24 18.31
C ASP A 56 3.56 8.99 18.31
N SER A 57 3.26 8.01 17.45
CA SER A 57 4.09 6.81 17.33
C SER A 57 5.52 7.18 16.89
N LEU A 58 6.51 6.47 17.44
CA LEU A 58 7.93 6.70 17.12
C LEU A 58 8.18 6.66 15.61
N ILE A 59 7.55 5.69 14.93
CA ILE A 59 7.66 5.50 13.49
C ILE A 59 7.12 6.74 12.77
N SER A 60 5.89 7.19 13.08
CA SER A 60 5.30 8.37 12.46
C SER A 60 6.17 9.63 12.63
N ARG A 61 6.78 9.80 13.80
CA ARG A 61 7.69 10.92 14.09
C ARG A 61 8.97 10.86 13.25
N ILE A 62 9.58 9.68 13.13
CA ILE A 62 10.77 9.47 12.29
C ILE A 62 10.44 9.77 10.82
N TRP A 63 9.35 9.22 10.29
CA TRP A 63 8.93 9.45 8.91
C TRP A 63 8.64 10.93 8.65
N LYS A 64 7.92 11.60 9.57
CA LYS A 64 7.65 13.04 9.49
C LYS A 64 8.96 13.83 9.42
N GLN A 65 9.88 13.61 10.36
CA GLN A 65 11.16 14.32 10.37
C GLN A 65 12.00 14.07 9.11
N GLN A 66 12.00 12.83 8.61
CA GLN A 66 12.83 12.45 7.47
C GLN A 66 12.29 12.96 6.13
N TYR A 67 10.97 12.96 5.93
CA TYR A 67 10.38 13.15 4.61
C TYR A 67 9.46 14.36 4.48
N PHE A 68 8.81 14.79 5.56
CA PHE A 68 7.88 15.91 5.55
C PHE A 68 7.92 16.69 6.89
N PRO A 69 9.08 17.27 7.25
CA PRO A 69 9.24 17.88 8.57
C PRO A 69 8.37 19.14 8.75
N ILE A 70 8.11 19.86 7.66
CA ILE A 70 7.40 21.15 7.65
C ILE A 70 6.01 21.01 7.01
N THR A 71 5.89 20.19 5.97
CA THR A 71 4.67 20.03 5.17
C THR A 71 3.78 18.93 5.72
N ASP A 72 2.47 19.05 5.47
CA ASP A 72 1.55 17.94 5.68
C ASP A 72 1.79 16.83 4.65
N LEU A 73 1.47 15.61 5.06
CA LEU A 73 1.62 14.41 4.24
C LEU A 73 0.92 14.55 2.88
N HIS A 74 -0.28 15.11 2.84
CA HIS A 74 -1.08 15.29 1.62
C HIS A 74 -0.45 16.26 0.61
N LEU A 75 0.41 17.18 1.06
CA LEU A 75 1.10 18.14 0.20
C LEU A 75 2.51 17.66 -0.19
N THR A 76 2.95 16.53 0.37
CA THR A 76 4.31 16.04 0.21
C THR A 76 4.47 15.31 -1.11
N ARG A 77 5.46 15.72 -1.91
CA ARG A 77 5.88 15.03 -3.13
C ARG A 77 7.19 14.28 -2.90
N ALA A 78 7.33 13.15 -3.58
CA ALA A 78 8.57 12.37 -3.57
C ALA A 78 9.73 13.22 -4.14
N ARG A 79 10.77 13.44 -3.34
CA ARG A 79 12.01 14.10 -3.80
C ARG A 79 12.84 13.14 -4.66
N VAL A 80 13.61 13.68 -5.61
CA VAL A 80 14.58 12.89 -6.37
C VAL A 80 15.58 12.27 -5.38
N GLY A 81 15.81 10.96 -5.49
CA GLY A 81 16.71 10.23 -4.56
C GLY A 81 16.06 9.74 -3.26
N CYS A 82 14.77 9.97 -3.02
CA CYS A 82 14.11 9.38 -1.85
C CYS A 82 14.01 7.85 -1.94
N SER A 83 13.89 7.19 -0.79
CA SER A 83 13.86 5.73 -0.70
C SER A 83 12.70 5.15 -1.52
N PHE A 84 12.92 3.97 -2.10
CA PHE A 84 11.88 3.27 -2.85
C PHE A 84 10.65 2.98 -1.98
N ASN A 85 10.88 2.63 -0.71
CA ASN A 85 9.82 2.41 0.27
C ASN A 85 8.98 3.68 0.48
N TRP A 86 9.61 4.84 0.67
CA TRP A 86 8.89 6.10 0.81
C TRP A 86 8.03 6.44 -0.40
N ARG A 87 8.56 6.24 -1.62
CA ARG A 87 7.78 6.44 -2.85
C ARG A 87 6.56 5.51 -2.92
N SER A 88 6.74 4.26 -2.52
CA SER A 88 5.67 3.26 -2.51
C SER A 88 4.58 3.61 -1.49
N ILE A 89 4.97 4.11 -0.32
CA ILE A 89 4.06 4.59 0.72
C ILE A 89 3.33 5.85 0.24
N LEU A 90 4.04 6.85 -0.30
CA LEU A 90 3.42 8.07 -0.84
C LEU A 90 2.42 7.77 -1.97
N ALA A 91 2.69 6.78 -2.81
CA ALA A 91 1.76 6.38 -3.87
C ALA A 91 0.41 5.87 -3.32
N MET A 92 0.35 5.46 -2.05
CA MET A 92 -0.91 5.03 -1.41
C MET A 92 -1.75 6.21 -0.89
N CYS A 93 -1.23 7.44 -0.91
CA CYS A 93 -2.00 8.62 -0.49
C CYS A 93 -3.30 8.77 -1.28
N ASP A 94 -3.25 8.56 -2.59
CA ASP A 94 -4.44 8.64 -3.46
C ASP A 94 -5.44 7.52 -3.13
N LEU A 95 -4.95 6.31 -2.86
CA LEU A 95 -5.79 5.16 -2.53
C LEU A 95 -6.51 5.37 -1.19
N ILE A 96 -5.82 5.89 -0.18
CA ILE A 96 -6.44 6.21 1.11
C ILE A 96 -7.41 7.39 0.98
N ALA A 97 -7.07 8.42 0.19
CA ALA A 97 -7.96 9.54 -0.03
C ALA A 97 -9.31 9.09 -0.62
N ILE A 98 -9.30 8.12 -1.54
CA ILE A 98 -10.52 7.53 -2.11
C ILE A 98 -11.29 6.69 -1.07
N GLY A 99 -10.59 5.92 -0.24
CA GLY A 99 -11.20 4.95 0.69
C GLY A 99 -11.53 5.50 2.08
N SER A 100 -11.05 6.69 2.43
CA SER A 100 -11.23 7.30 3.75
C SER A 100 -12.57 8.04 3.85
N GLN A 101 -13.22 7.89 4.99
CA GLN A 101 -14.47 8.60 5.30
C GLN A 101 -14.33 9.33 6.62
N TRP A 102 -14.80 10.57 6.66
CA TRP A 102 -14.86 11.35 7.89
C TRP A 102 -16.04 10.89 8.72
N GLN A 103 -15.77 10.27 9.86
CA GLN A 103 -16.81 10.00 10.86
C GLN A 103 -16.83 11.16 11.86
N ILE A 104 -17.85 12.01 11.76
CA ILE A 104 -18.08 13.09 12.72
C ILE A 104 -18.70 12.46 13.98
N GLY A 105 -17.86 12.19 14.98
CA GLY A 105 -18.33 11.86 16.32
C GLY A 105 -18.93 13.11 16.99
N SER A 106 -20.06 12.94 17.67
CA SER A 106 -20.77 14.03 18.36
C SER A 106 -19.82 14.89 19.20
N SER A 107 -19.97 16.20 19.03
CA SER A 107 -19.15 17.30 19.56
C SER A 107 -18.29 16.96 20.78
N ARG A 108 -17.00 16.67 20.54
CA ARG A 108 -15.86 17.20 21.33
C ARG A 108 -14.49 16.81 20.79
N HIS A 109 -14.33 15.72 20.04
CA HIS A 109 -13.03 15.39 19.44
C HIS A 109 -13.21 14.64 18.11
N VAL A 110 -13.05 15.35 17.00
CA VAL A 110 -12.82 14.70 15.70
C VAL A 110 -11.36 14.25 15.70
N LYS A 111 -11.12 12.94 15.76
CA LYS A 111 -9.80 12.36 15.50
C LYS A 111 -9.76 11.92 14.05
N ILE A 112 -8.75 12.41 13.35
CA ILE A 112 -8.36 11.99 11.99
C ILE A 112 -7.67 10.63 12.10
#